data_AF-A0A117M9N6-F1
#
_entry.id   AF-A0A117M9N6-F1
#
_cell.length_a   1.000
_cell.length_b   1.000
_cell.length_c   1.000
_cell.angle_alpha   90.00
_cell.angle_beta   90.00
_cell.angle_gamma   90.00
#
_symmetry.space_group_name_H-M   'P 1'
#
loop_
_entity.id
_entity.type
_entity.pdbx_description
1 polymer ?
#
loop_
_entity_poly.entity_id
_entity_poly.type
_entity_poly.pdbx_seq_one_letter_code
_entity_poly.pdbx_strand_id
1 'polypeptide(L)'
;MPATFSIISDTFPPKDRGKALGLMEATGVFGIIIATLGLGFLATPDLWRWGFFLLGAFSVLSGLMVWFLVEEPVRGEAEPELAGKITREDAKKFGLQLSDLPKVLKIPTI
;
A
#
# COMPACT_ATOMS: atom_id res chain seq x y z
N MET A 1 -3.51 0.66 -7.85
CA MET A 1 -3.35 0.14 -6.47
C MET A 1 -4.27 0.92 -5.53
N PRO A 2 -5.52 0.48 -5.28
CA PRO A 2 -6.51 1.29 -4.55
C PRO A 2 -6.13 1.54 -3.09
N ALA A 3 -5.47 0.58 -2.42
CA ALA A 3 -5.03 0.73 -1.04
C ALA A 3 -3.98 1.84 -0.87
N THR A 4 -2.99 1.90 -1.77
CA THR A 4 -1.92 2.91 -1.71
C THR A 4 -2.45 4.32 -1.94
N PHE A 5 -3.41 4.49 -2.86
CA PHE A 5 -4.08 5.77 -3.06
C PHE A 5 -4.84 6.22 -1.81
N SER A 6 -5.51 5.30 -1.11
CA SER A 6 -6.19 5.59 0.17
C SER A 6 -5.19 6.07 1.23
N ILE A 7 -4.10 5.33 1.43
CA ILE A 7 -3.08 5.68 2.44
C ILE A 7 -2.47 7.06 2.13
N ILE A 8 -2.12 7.33 0.87
CA ILE A 8 -1.56 8.64 0.48
C ILE A 8 -2.59 9.76 0.66
N SER A 9 -3.86 9.51 0.37
CA SER A 9 -4.91 10.51 0.61
C SER A 9 -5.11 10.81 2.08
N ASP A 10 -4.99 9.79 2.93
CA ASP A 10 -5.13 9.91 4.38
C ASP A 10 -3.87 10.51 5.04
N THR A 11 -2.70 10.44 4.39
CA THR A 11 -1.40 10.89 4.94
C THR A 11 -1.00 12.29 4.49
N PHE A 12 -1.31 12.70 3.25
CA PHE A 12 -0.86 13.97 2.68
C PHE A 12 -1.99 14.97 2.45
N PRO A 13 -1.80 16.26 2.83
CA PRO A 13 -2.80 17.28 2.60
C PRO A 13 -3.00 17.53 1.09
N PRO A 14 -4.17 18.06 0.68
CA PRO A 14 -4.52 18.21 -0.73
C PRO A 14 -3.47 18.94 -1.60
N LYS A 15 -2.78 19.93 -1.01
CA LYS A 15 -1.74 20.72 -1.69
C LYS A 15 -0.48 19.91 -2.06
N ASP A 16 -0.16 18.87 -1.30
CA ASP A 16 1.07 18.08 -1.46
C ASP A 16 0.80 16.69 -2.05
N ARG A 17 -0.47 16.26 -2.09
CA ARG A 17 -0.90 14.95 -2.61
C ARG A 17 -0.41 14.67 -4.03
N GLY A 18 -0.43 15.69 -4.90
CA GLY A 18 0.07 15.55 -6.28
C GLY A 18 1.57 15.24 -6.35
N LYS A 19 2.38 15.84 -5.47
CA LYS A 19 3.83 15.56 -5.39
C LYS A 19 4.10 14.18 -4.82
N ALA A 20 3.36 13.79 -3.77
CA ALA A 20 3.49 12.47 -3.15
C ALA A 20 3.17 11.35 -4.15
N LEU A 21 2.07 11.48 -4.90
CA LEU A 21 1.71 10.55 -5.96
C LEU A 21 2.74 10.52 -7.09
N GLY A 22 3.22 11.68 -7.54
CA GLY A 22 4.26 11.75 -8.57
C GLY A 22 5.55 11.05 -8.16
N LEU A 23 5.99 11.22 -6.91
CA LEU A 23 7.19 10.55 -6.38
C LEU A 23 7.01 9.03 -6.27
N MET A 24 5.82 8.58 -5.85
CA MET A 24 5.47 7.16 -5.78
C MET A 24 5.57 6.51 -7.18
N GLU A 25 4.92 7.10 -8.18
CA GLU A 25 4.95 6.59 -9.56
C GLU A 25 6.37 6.63 -10.14
N ALA A 26 7.11 7.71 -9.91
CA ALA A 26 8.50 7.83 -10.34
C ALA A 26 9.38 6.71 -9.77
N THR A 27 9.20 6.38 -8.48
CA THR A 27 9.93 5.30 -7.81
C THR A 27 9.54 3.94 -8.40
N GLY A 28 8.26 3.72 -8.71
CA GLY A 28 7.77 2.51 -9.37
C GLY A 28 8.42 2.30 -10.75
N VAL A 29 8.40 3.34 -11.59
CA VAL A 29 9.03 3.31 -12.92
C VAL A 29 10.54 3.09 -12.81
N PHE A 30 11.20 3.76 -11.87
CA PHE A 30 12.63 3.59 -11.64
C PHE A 30 12.99 2.16 -11.24
N GLY A 31 12.19 1.54 -10.38
CA GLY A 31 12.33 0.13 -10.00
C GLY A 31 12.20 -0.81 -11.21
N ILE A 32 11.25 -0.55 -12.11
CA ILE A 32 11.07 -1.33 -13.34
C ILE A 32 12.31 -1.23 -14.24
N ILE A 33 12.86 -0.02 -14.40
CA ILE A 33 14.08 0.19 -15.22
C ILE A 33 15.25 -0.62 -14.65
N ILE A 34 15.51 -0.51 -13.35
CA ILE A 34 16.59 -1.25 -12.69
C ILE A 34 16.37 -2.76 -12.81
N ALA A 35 15.16 -3.25 -12.53
CA ALA A 35 14.85 -4.67 -12.58
C ALA A 35 15.01 -5.22 -14.00
N THR A 36 14.54 -4.50 -15.02
CA THR A 36 14.63 -4.93 -16.42
C THR A 36 16.08 -5.01 -16.88
N LEU A 37 16.90 -3.99 -16.57
CA LEU A 37 18.32 -3.98 -16.91
C LEU A 37 19.09 -5.05 -16.12
N GLY A 38 18.86 -5.16 -14.81
CA GLY A 38 19.58 -6.09 -13.94
C GLY A 38 19.22 -7.56 -14.19
N LEU A 39 17.93 -7.89 -14.25
CA LEU A 39 17.46 -9.26 -14.48
C LEU A 39 17.68 -9.71 -15.93
N GLY A 40 17.80 -8.79 -16.89
CA GLY A 40 18.15 -9.11 -18.27
C GLY A 40 19.48 -9.86 -18.40
N PHE A 41 20.49 -9.52 -17.58
CA PHE A 41 21.77 -10.23 -17.56
C PHE A 41 21.69 -11.63 -16.92
N LEU A 42 20.70 -11.86 -16.06
CA LEU A 42 20.47 -13.14 -15.37
C LEU A 42 19.60 -14.10 -16.20
N ALA A 43 19.08 -13.66 -17.35
CA ALA A 43 18.23 -14.44 -18.26
C ALA A 43 19.01 -15.46 -19.11
N THR A 44 19.99 -16.14 -18.51
CA THR A 44 20.74 -17.23 -19.15
C THR A 44 20.31 -18.58 -18.55
N PRO A 45 20.47 -19.71 -19.28
CA PRO A 45 20.01 -21.03 -18.86
C PRO A 45 20.55 -21.50 -17.50
N ASP A 46 21.73 -21.01 -17.10
CA ASP A 46 22.38 -21.38 -15.86
C ASP A 46 22.02 -20.44 -14.68
N LEU A 47 21.65 -19.19 -14.96
CA LEU A 47 21.49 -18.13 -13.95
C LEU A 47 20.05 -17.71 -13.68
N TRP A 48 19.08 -18.11 -14.48
CA TRP A 48 17.68 -17.67 -14.34
C TRP A 48 17.10 -17.93 -12.94
N ARG A 49 17.50 -19.05 -12.30
CA ARG A 49 17.11 -19.40 -10.93
C ARG A 49 17.54 -18.33 -9.92
N TRP A 50 18.77 -17.84 -10.05
CA TRP A 50 19.30 -16.77 -9.21
C TRP A 50 18.56 -15.46 -9.42
N GLY A 51 18.09 -15.18 -10.65
CA GLY A 51 17.20 -14.05 -10.92
C GLY A 51 15.91 -14.12 -10.09
N PHE A 52 15.25 -15.28 -10.04
CA PHE A 52 14.05 -15.46 -9.20
C PHE A 52 14.35 -15.42 -7.70
N PHE A 53 15.47 -15.99 -7.25
CA PHE A 53 15.85 -15.90 -5.84
C PHE A 53 16.11 -14.47 -5.40
N LEU A 54 16.78 -13.66 -6.23
CA LEU A 54 17.01 -12.25 -5.96
C LEU A 54 15.70 -11.47 -5.92
N LEU A 55 14.79 -11.70 -6.88
CA LEU A 55 13.49 -11.05 -6.91
C LEU A 55 12.66 -11.40 -5.66
N GLY A 56 12.63 -12.68 -5.29
CA GLY A 56 11.95 -13.15 -4.09
C GLY A 56 12.55 -12.55 -2.82
N ALA A 57 13.87 -12.52 -2.70
CA ALA A 57 14.56 -11.90 -1.56
C ALA A 57 14.23 -10.40 -1.45
N PHE A 58 14.23 -9.67 -2.58
CA PHE A 58 13.84 -8.26 -2.62
C PHE A 58 12.38 -8.06 -2.19
N SER A 59 11.47 -8.95 -2.61
CA SER A 59 10.07 -8.90 -2.22
C SER A 59 9.85 -9.17 -0.73
N VAL A 60 10.59 -10.12 -0.15
CA VAL A 60 10.52 -10.39 1.29
C VAL A 60 11.09 -9.22 2.07
N LEU A 61 12.23 -8.68 1.63
CA LEU A 61 12.86 -7.54 2.27
C LEU A 61 11.96 -6.30 2.24
N SER A 62 11.33 -5.99 1.10
CA SER A 62 10.39 -4.87 1.01
C SER A 62 9.15 -5.07 1.88
N GLY A 63 8.63 -6.29 1.96
CA GLY A 63 7.54 -6.63 2.87
C GLY A 63 7.90 -6.43 4.34
N LEU A 64 9.10 -6.83 4.75
CA LEU A 64 9.61 -6.58 6.10
C LEU A 64 9.81 -5.09 6.37
N MET A 65 10.35 -4.34 5.41
CA MET A 65 10.47 -2.89 5.55
C MET A 65 9.10 -2.24 5.75
N VAL A 66 8.10 -2.61 4.94
CA VAL A 66 6.73 -2.11 5.10
C VAL A 66 6.18 -2.46 6.49
N TRP A 67 6.37 -3.71 6.94
CA TRP A 67 5.91 -4.15 8.26
C TRP A 67 6.49 -3.31 9.41
N PHE A 68 7.78 -2.95 9.35
CA PHE A 68 8.43 -2.25 10.44
C PHE A 68 8.37 -0.72 10.33
N LEU A 69 8.30 -0.15 9.12
CA LEU A 69 8.41 1.29 8.89
C LEU A 69 7.06 1.96 8.58
N VAL A 70 6.07 1.22 8.08
CA VAL A 70 4.79 1.81 7.68
C VAL A 70 3.80 1.71 8.84
N GLU A 71 3.53 2.85 9.46
CA GLU A 71 2.41 3.00 10.39
C GLU A 71 1.12 3.26 9.59
N GLU A 72 0.04 2.56 9.94
CA GLU A 72 -1.26 2.75 9.30
C GLU A 72 -1.90 4.07 9.78
N PRO A 73 -2.13 5.06 8.88
CA PRO A 73 -2.72 6.33 9.25
C PRO A 73 -4.20 6.18 9.59
N VAL A 74 -4.74 7.08 10.40
CA VAL A 74 -6.20 7.11 10.63
C VAL A 74 -6.88 7.63 9.37
N ARG A 75 -8.01 7.03 8.98
CA ARG A 75 -8.79 7.53 7.83
C ARG A 75 -9.11 9.01 7.98
N GLY A 76 -8.78 9.80 6.97
CA GLY A 76 -9.02 11.25 6.95
C GLY A 76 -8.06 12.09 7.80
N GLU A 77 -6.94 11.53 8.30
CA GLU A 77 -5.99 12.24 9.18
C GLU A 77 -5.40 13.51 8.55
N ALA A 78 -5.13 13.51 7.25
CA ALA A 78 -4.61 14.67 6.52
C ALA A 78 -5.66 15.69 6.08
N GLU A 79 -6.96 15.46 6.32
CA GLU A 79 -8.00 16.42 5.96
C GLU A 79 -8.22 17.44 7.08
N PRO A 80 -8.03 18.75 6.82
CA PRO A 80 -8.20 19.78 7.85
C PRO A 80 -9.64 19.88 8.38
N GLU A 81 -10.63 19.40 7.62
CA GLU A 81 -12.05 19.36 8.00
C GLU A 81 -12.37 18.24 9.01
N LEU A 82 -11.52 17.19 9.06
CA LEU A 82 -11.67 16.01 9.91
C LEU A 82 -10.75 16.04 11.14
N ALA A 83 -9.85 17.02 11.22
CA ALA A 83 -8.96 17.26 12.34
C ALA A 83 -9.77 17.38 13.66
N GLY A 84 -9.58 16.42 14.57
CA GLY A 84 -10.25 16.37 15.88
C GLY A 84 -11.64 15.72 15.89
N LYS A 85 -12.14 15.18 14.76
CA LYS A 85 -13.44 14.48 14.67
C LYS A 85 -13.35 12.97 14.52
N ILE A 86 -12.22 12.43 14.01
CA ILE A 86 -12.02 10.99 13.83
C ILE A 86 -10.78 10.59 14.64
N THR A 87 -11.00 9.94 15.79
CA THR A 87 -9.92 9.48 16.68
C THR A 87 -9.66 7.98 16.43
N ARG A 88 -8.45 7.48 16.74
CA ARG A 88 -8.09 6.04 16.64
C ARG A 88 -9.11 5.09 17.31
N GLU A 89 -9.88 5.58 18.28
CA GLU A 89 -10.96 4.83 18.94
C GLU A 89 -12.22 4.64 18.09
N ASP A 90 -12.57 5.60 17.22
CA ASP A 90 -13.72 5.49 16.32
C ASP A 90 -13.42 4.57 15.13
N ALA A 91 -12.16 4.52 14.67
CA ALA A 91 -11.73 3.56 13.64
C ALA A 91 -11.95 2.10 14.08
N LYS A 92 -11.77 1.79 15.38
CA LYS A 92 -12.06 0.45 15.93
C LYS A 92 -13.56 0.11 15.90
N LYS A 93 -14.46 1.10 15.91
CA LYS A 93 -15.92 0.86 15.78
C LYS A 93 -16.33 0.38 14.38
N PHE A 94 -15.52 0.66 13.36
CA PHE A 94 -15.76 0.21 11.98
C PHE A 94 -15.08 -1.13 11.64
N GLY A 95 -14.41 -1.77 12.60
CA GLY A 95 -13.91 -3.14 12.44
C GLY A 95 -15.07 -4.11 12.25
N LEU A 96 -14.97 -4.99 11.25
CA LEU A 96 -16.01 -5.95 10.89
C LEU A 96 -16.33 -6.85 12.09
N GLN A 97 -17.43 -6.58 12.79
CA GLN A 97 -17.84 -7.40 13.92
C GLN A 97 -18.47 -8.69 13.40
N LEU A 98 -18.07 -9.84 13.95
CA LEU A 98 -18.60 -11.14 13.57
C LEU A 98 -20.14 -11.22 13.73
N SER A 99 -20.71 -10.37 14.58
CA SER A 99 -22.15 -10.20 14.78
C SER A 99 -22.89 -9.50 13.63
N ASP A 100 -22.20 -8.82 12.72
CA ASP A 100 -22.82 -8.11 11.59
C ASP A 100 -22.89 -8.97 10.31
N LEU A 101 -22.16 -10.09 10.25
CA LEU A 101 -22.22 -11.07 9.15
C LEU A 101 -23.65 -11.54 8.81
N PRO A 102 -24.50 -11.93 9.79
CA PRO A 102 -25.87 -12.35 9.51
C PRO A 102 -26.75 -11.20 8.98
N LYS A 103 -26.43 -9.95 9.31
CA LYS A 103 -27.16 -8.76 8.83
C LYS A 103 -26.78 -8.45 7.39
N VAL A 104 -25.50 -8.54 7.04
CA VAL A 104 -25.01 -8.33 5.68
C VAL A 104 -25.55 -9.39 4.71
N LEU A 105 -25.58 -10.66 5.13
CA LEU A 105 -26.14 -11.75 4.33
C LEU A 105 -27.66 -11.64 4.09
N LYS A 106 -28.37 -10.87 4.92
CA LYS A 106 -29.81 -10.59 4.74
C LYS A 106 -30.10 -9.42 3.81
N ILE A 107 -29.08 -8.66 3.40
CA ILE A 107 -29.27 -7.54 2.48
C ILE A 107 -29.61 -8.14 1.11
N PRO A 108 -30.79 -7.88 0.54
CA PRO A 108 -31.13 -8.37 -0.77
C PRO A 108 -30.20 -7.70 -1.79
N THR A 109 -29.28 -8.49 -2.35
CA THR A 109 -28.56 -8.11 -3.56
C THR A 109 -29.55 -8.09 -4.72
N ILE A 110 -29.66 -6.94 -5.37
CA ILE A 110 -30.40 -6.75 -6.63
C ILE A 110 -29.83 -7.70 -7.69
#